data_AF-A0A959ENP1-F1
#
_entry.id   AF-A0A959ENP1-F1
#
_cell.length_a   1.000
_cell.length_b   1.000
_cell.length_c   1.000
_cell.angle_alpha   90.00
_cell.angle_beta   90.00
_cell.angle_gamma   90.00
#
_symmetry.space_group_name_H-M   'P 1'
#
loop_
_entity.id
_entity.type
_entity.pdbx_description
1 polymer ?
#
loop_
_entity_poly.entity_id
_entity_poly.type
_entity_poly.pdbx_seq_one_letter_code
_entity_poly.pdbx_strand_id
1 'polypeptide(L)' 'MKERLTEKEKMLAGQLYDASDPELVRERKRARDLTYAYNRTTEDHWDERRRIIA' A
#
# COMPACT_ATOMS: atom_id res chain seq x y z
N MET A 1 20.96 19.53 10.49
CA MET A 1 19.93 18.86 11.33
C MET A 1 19.41 17.70 10.50
N LYS A 2 19.45 16.45 10.99
CA LYS A 2 18.81 15.34 10.27
C LYS A 2 17.30 15.57 10.37
N GLU A 3 16.64 15.74 9.22
CA GLU A 3 15.19 15.70 9.16
C GLU A 3 14.69 14.41 9.80
N ARG A 4 13.63 14.53 10.61
CA ARG A 4 13.04 13.38 11.27
C ARG A 4 12.22 12.64 10.22
N LEU A 5 12.76 11.51 9.75
CA LEU A 5 12.11 10.63 8.79
C LEU A 5 10.72 10.20 9.30
N THR A 6 9.76 10.07 8.37
CA THR A 6 8.46 9.44 8.64
C THR A 6 8.64 7.94 8.90
N GLU A 7 7.64 7.30 9.51
CA GLU A 7 7.67 5.84 9.69
C GLU A 7 7.70 5.09 8.34
N LYS A 8 7.10 5.67 7.30
CA LYS A 8 7.18 5.16 5.93
C LYS A 8 8.59 5.24 5.35
N GLU A 9 9.27 6.37 5.52
CA GLU A 9 10.65 6.51 5.06
C GLU A 9 11.60 5.56 5.79
N LYS A 10 11.42 5.38 7.10
CA LYS A 10 12.16 4.37 7.88
C LYS A 10 11.92 2.96 7.38
N MET A 11 10.65 2.59 7.14
CA MET A 11 10.26 1.29 6.58
C MET A 11 10.96 1.04 5.23
N LEU A 12 10.92 2.01 4.31
CA LEU A 12 11.54 1.90 2.98
C LEU A 12 13.08 1.86 3.04
N ALA A 13 13.67 2.50 4.04
CA ALA A 13 15.11 2.45 4.30
C ALA A 13 15.55 1.19 5.07
N GLY A 14 14.64 0.28 5.41
CA GLY A 14 14.94 -0.94 6.19
C GLY A 14 15.29 -0.66 7.65
N GLN A 15 14.94 0.52 8.18
CA GLN A 15 15.14 0.90 9.58
C GLN A 15 13.98 0.41 10.44
N LEU A 16 14.17 0.36 11.76
CA LEU A 16 13.06 0.14 12.69
C LEU A 16 12.01 1.25 12.52
N TYR A 17 10.77 0.83 12.34
CA TYR A 17 9.60 1.69 12.14
C TYR A 17 8.41 1.19 12.96
N ASP A 18 7.49 2.09 13.30
CA ASP A 18 6.22 1.75 13.92
C ASP A 18 5.19 1.34 12.87
N ALA A 19 4.92 0.04 12.77
CA ALA A 19 3.93 -0.48 11.83
C ALA A 19 2.49 -0.02 12.16
N SER A 20 2.21 0.46 13.38
CA SER A 20 0.91 0.99 13.78
C SER A 20 0.67 2.44 13.34
N ASP A 21 1.69 3.09 12.76
CA ASP A 21 1.59 4.45 12.25
C ASP A 21 0.34 4.64 11.35
N PRO A 22 -0.44 5.73 11.55
CA PRO A 22 -1.68 5.96 10.81
C PRO A 22 -1.51 6.02 9.29
N GLU A 23 -0.38 6.51 8.76
CA GLU A 23 -0.10 6.50 7.32
C GLU A 23 0.03 5.06 6.82
N LEU A 24 0.88 4.26 7.47
CA LEU A 24 1.09 2.86 7.10
C LEU A 24 -0.19 2.02 7.24
N VAL A 25 -1.01 2.29 8.26
CA VAL A 25 -2.32 1.63 8.42
C VAL A 25 -3.27 1.97 7.27
N ARG A 26 -3.39 3.26 6.89
CA ARG A 26 -4.23 3.70 5.78
C ARG A 26 -3.78 3.08 4.46
N GLU A 27 -2.47 3.07 4.19
CA GLU A 27 -1.91 2.49 2.97
C GLU A 27 -2.12 0.97 2.91
N ARG A 28 -1.90 0.25 4.01
CA ARG A 28 -2.20 -1.19 4.07
C ARG A 28 -3.68 -1.49 3.90
N LYS A 29 -4.59 -0.62 4.37
CA LYS A 29 -6.02 -0.79 4.13
C LYS A 29 -6.33 -0.62 2.64
N ARG A 30 -5.84 0.46 2.02
CA ARG A 30 -6.01 0.71 0.59
C ARG A 30 -5.48 -0.44 -0.27
N ALA A 31 -4.27 -0.94 0.04
CA ALA A 31 -3.69 -2.07 -0.67
C ALA A 31 -4.58 -3.33 -0.57
N ARG A 32 -5.07 -3.66 0.63
CA ARG A 32 -6.01 -4.79 0.83
C ARG A 32 -7.30 -4.62 0.04
N ASP A 33 -7.88 -3.42 0.03
CA ASP A 33 -9.11 -3.14 -0.70
C ASP A 33 -8.90 -3.34 -2.22
N LEU A 34 -7.77 -2.88 -2.77
CA LEU A 34 -7.40 -3.07 -4.18
C LEU A 34 -7.13 -4.54 -4.51
N THR A 35 -6.36 -5.26 -3.67
CA THR A 35 -6.14 -6.70 -3.85
C THR A 35 -7.45 -7.47 -3.82
N TYR A 36 -8.37 -7.13 -2.92
CA TYR A 36 -9.68 -7.75 -2.84
C TYR A 36 -10.57 -7.45 -4.05
N ALA A 37 -10.49 -6.24 -4.61
CA ALA A 37 -11.15 -5.90 -5.87
C ALA A 37 -10.57 -6.72 -7.03
N TYR A 38 -9.23 -6.76 -7.15
CA TYR A 38 -8.54 -7.50 -8.21
C TYR A 38 -8.89 -8.98 -8.19
N ASN A 39 -8.82 -9.62 -7.02
CA ASN A 39 -9.08 -11.05 -6.86
C ASN A 39 -10.53 -11.46 -7.20
N ARG A 40 -11.46 -10.51 -7.26
CA ARG A 40 -12.85 -10.77 -7.65
C ARG A 40 -13.14 -10.50 -9.13
N THR A 41 -12.12 -10.11 -9.91
CA THR A 41 -12.24 -9.99 -11.36
C THR A 41 -12.06 -11.36 -12.04
N THR A 42 -12.78 -11.59 -13.14
CA THR A 42 -12.59 -12.76 -14.01
C THR A 42 -11.48 -12.47 -15.04
N GLU A 43 -11.13 -13.49 -15.83
CA GLU A 43 -10.12 -13.38 -16.89
C GLU A 43 -10.47 -12.38 -17.99
N ASP A 44 -11.75 -12.14 -18.26
CA ASP A 44 -12.21 -11.20 -19.29
C ASP A 44 -12.15 -9.72 -18.86
N HIS A 45 -12.01 -9.44 -17.56
CA HIS A 45 -12.04 -8.08 -17.01
C HIS A 45 -10.67 -7.36 -17.08
N TRP A 46 -10.00 -7.40 -18.25
CA TRP A 46 -8.67 -6.84 -18.44
C TRP A 46 -8.55 -5.35 -18.11
N ASP A 47 -9.53 -4.54 -18.53
CA ASP A 47 -9.50 -3.10 -18.29
C ASP A 47 -9.70 -2.74 -16.81
N GLU A 48 -10.54 -3.50 -16.10
CA GLU A 48 -10.72 -3.36 -14.66
C GLU A 48 -9.44 -3.76 -13.92
N ARG A 49 -8.84 -4.89 -14.27
CA ARG A 49 -7.56 -5.34 -13.72
C ARG A 49 -6.47 -4.30 -13.89
N ARG A 50 -6.38 -3.68 -15.07
CA ARG A 50 -5.41 -2.61 -15.36
C ARG A 50 -5.69 -1.36 -14.52
N ARG A 51 -6.95 -0.96 -14.34
CA ARG A 51 -7.34 0.17 -13.49
C ARG A 51 -7.03 -0.03 -12.01
N ILE A 52 -7.09 -1.27 -11.51
CA ILE A 52 -6.80 -1.58 -10.10
C ILE A 52 -5.29 -1.53 -9.79
N ILE A 53 -4.44 -1.86 -10.77
CA ILE A 53 -2.98 -1.94 -10.60
C ILE A 53 -2.27 -0.61 -10.94
N ALA A 54 -2.85 0.21 -11.82
CA ALA A 54 -2.30 1.51 -12.24
C ALA A 54 -2.24 2.53 -11.08
#